data_AF-A0AAD6VY60-F1
#
_entry.id   AF-A0AAD6VY60-F1
#
_cell.length_a   1.000
_cell.length_b   1.000
_cell.length_c   1.000
_cell.angle_alpha   90.00
_cell.angle_beta   90.00
_cell.angle_gamma   90.00
#
_symmetry.space_group_name_H-M   'P 1'
#
loop_
_entity.id
_entity.type
_entity.pdbx_description
1 polymer ?
#
loop_
_entity_poly.entity_id
_entity_poly.type
_entity_poly.pdbx_seq_one_letter_code
_entity_poly.pdbx_strand_id
1 'polypeptide(L)'
;MSQYQGDEMDHVVDDYEIAEVDDDVYFHGRFMADSESEDDDDDDEYDHLDNKITDTSAADARKGKDIQGIPWERLSISREKYRQTRLEQYKNYENVPQSGESSEKECEPIKKGGMFYEFWHNTRSVKSTILHFQLRNLVWSTSKHDVYLMSHYSIVHWSSLSCKKNEVLNVSGHVAPCEKHPGSLLEGFTQTQVSTLAVKDRLLIAGGFQGELICKYLDRPGVSFCSRTTYDDNAITNAIEIYECPSGAVHFMASNNDSGVRNFDMERFQQTKHFCFDWPVNHTSLSPDGKLLVIVGDNPDGILVDSQTGKPIMSLCGHVDFSFASAWHPDGRIFATGNQDKTCRIWDARNLSKSVAVLKGNLGAIRSIRFASDGQFMSMAEPADFVHVYDAKNGFEKEQEIDFFGEISGVSFSPDTESLFIGVWDRTYGSLLQYNRRRSYSYVDSLM
;
A
#
# COMPACT_ATOMS: atom_id res chain seq x y z
N MET A 1 2.43 53.62 -15.97
CA MET A 1 2.35 53.40 -14.51
C MET A 1 1.16 52.51 -14.24
N SER A 2 1.41 51.21 -14.06
CA SER A 2 0.47 50.26 -13.47
C SER A 2 1.33 49.09 -12.99
N GLN A 3 1.47 49.00 -11.67
CA GLN A 3 2.25 48.00 -10.95
C GLN A 3 1.52 46.66 -11.00
N TYR A 4 2.22 45.61 -11.45
CA TYR A 4 1.94 44.23 -11.07
C TYR A 4 2.97 43.88 -9.99
N GLN A 5 2.51 43.71 -8.76
CA GLN A 5 3.28 43.08 -7.69
C GLN A 5 3.19 41.57 -7.91
N GLY A 6 4.36 40.94 -8.09
CA GLY A 6 4.51 39.51 -7.98
C GLY A 6 4.60 39.15 -6.50
N ASP A 7 3.80 38.19 -6.07
CA ASP A 7 4.00 37.49 -4.81
C ASP A 7 4.95 36.33 -5.09
N GLU A 8 6.17 36.45 -4.57
CA GLU A 8 7.11 35.35 -4.40
C GLU A 8 6.51 34.41 -3.34
N MET A 9 6.19 33.19 -3.74
CA MET A 9 5.77 32.14 -2.81
C MET A 9 7.05 31.50 -2.28
N ASP A 10 7.40 31.83 -1.03
CA ASP A 10 8.56 31.30 -0.33
C ASP A 10 8.55 29.77 -0.33
N HIS A 11 9.57 29.18 -0.95
CA HIS A 11 9.88 27.76 -0.85
C HIS A 11 10.33 27.46 0.58
N VAL A 12 9.46 26.83 1.37
CA VAL A 12 9.84 26.23 2.64
C VAL A 12 10.64 24.97 2.32
N VAL A 13 11.91 25.00 2.72
CA VAL A 13 12.82 23.85 2.73
C VAL A 13 12.41 22.99 3.91
N ASP A 14 11.83 21.82 3.66
CA ASP A 14 11.53 20.85 4.71
C ASP A 14 12.81 20.08 5.05
N ASP A 15 13.43 20.46 6.16
CA ASP A 15 14.45 19.65 6.83
C ASP A 15 13.76 18.42 7.45
N TYR A 16 14.04 17.24 6.88
CA TYR A 16 13.61 15.96 7.42
C TYR A 16 14.41 15.61 8.68
N GLU A 17 14.01 16.16 9.82
CA GLU A 17 14.30 15.53 11.12
C GLU A 17 13.27 14.44 11.37
N ILE A 18 13.73 13.18 11.37
CA ILE A 18 12.98 12.04 11.90
C ILE A 18 12.78 12.31 13.38
N ALA A 19 11.66 12.95 13.74
CA ALA A 19 11.18 12.94 15.10
C ALA A 19 10.80 11.49 15.41
N GLU A 20 11.55 10.86 16.29
CA GLU A 20 11.11 9.65 16.97
C GLU A 20 9.71 9.91 17.51
N VAL A 21 8.73 9.17 17.00
CA VAL A 21 7.40 9.16 17.58
C VAL A 21 7.55 8.42 18.90
N ASP A 22 7.64 9.18 19.98
CA ASP A 22 7.41 8.74 21.35
C ASP A 22 5.99 8.17 21.45
N ASP A 23 5.82 6.91 21.02
CA ASP A 23 4.72 6.05 21.43
C ASP A 23 5.09 5.34 22.74
N ASP A 24 5.43 6.16 23.74
CA ASP A 24 5.78 5.75 25.09
C ASP A 24 4.67 6.14 26.06
N VAL A 25 3.45 5.63 25.83
CA VAL A 25 2.51 5.44 26.95
C VAL A 25 1.61 4.22 26.74
N TYR A 26 1.71 3.32 27.72
CA TYR A 26 0.79 2.23 28.10
C TYR A 26 1.10 0.81 27.61
N PHE A 27 2.19 0.24 28.14
CA PHE A 27 2.17 -1.18 28.56
C PHE A 27 3.13 -1.51 29.71
N HIS A 28 3.20 -0.71 30.79
CA HIS A 28 4.06 -1.04 31.95
C HIS A 28 3.28 -1.13 33.28
N GLY A 29 3.14 -2.37 33.76
CA GLY A 29 2.90 -2.67 35.16
C GLY A 29 4.23 -2.62 35.94
N ARG A 30 4.27 -1.77 36.97
CA ARG A 30 5.40 -1.54 37.88
C ARG A 30 6.05 -2.83 38.43
N PHE A 31 7.37 -2.90 38.37
CA PHE A 31 8.21 -3.39 39.47
C PHE A 31 9.46 -2.51 39.58
N MET A 32 9.72 -1.97 40.78
CA MET A 32 10.90 -1.18 41.11
C MET A 32 12.04 -2.07 41.58
N ALA A 33 13.26 -1.82 41.13
CA ALA A 33 14.49 -1.91 41.92
C ALA A 33 15.62 -1.12 41.23
N ASP A 34 16.27 -0.25 41.99
CA ASP A 34 17.44 0.57 41.60
C ASP A 34 18.70 -0.29 41.37
N SER A 35 19.52 0.06 40.37
CA SER A 35 20.94 0.41 40.52
C SER A 35 21.63 0.69 39.17
N GLU A 36 22.38 1.79 39.13
CA GLU A 36 23.15 2.32 38.00
C GLU A 36 24.28 1.39 37.50
N SER A 37 24.43 1.28 36.18
CA SER A 37 25.72 1.23 35.47
C SER A 37 25.52 1.39 33.97
N GLU A 38 26.21 2.38 33.39
CA GLU A 38 26.32 2.69 31.96
C GLU A 38 27.14 1.62 31.24
N ASP A 39 26.59 1.05 30.15
CA ASP A 39 27.30 0.49 28.99
C ASP A 39 26.22 0.29 27.89
N ASP A 40 26.22 1.16 26.86
CA ASP A 40 25.29 1.13 25.72
C ASP A 40 25.70 0.03 24.72
N ASP A 41 25.03 -1.13 24.81
CA ASP A 41 24.93 -2.17 23.79
C ASP A 41 23.59 -2.93 24.02
N ASP A 42 22.45 -2.33 23.66
CA ASP A 42 21.11 -2.93 23.79
C ASP A 42 20.50 -3.26 22.41
N ASP A 43 21.03 -4.32 21.78
CA ASP A 43 20.27 -5.15 20.85
C ASP A 43 19.82 -6.42 21.63
N ASP A 44 18.51 -6.73 21.57
CA ASP A 44 17.92 -8.05 21.83
C ASP A 44 17.65 -8.56 23.27
N GLU A 45 17.45 -7.72 24.30
CA GLU A 45 17.03 -8.22 25.63
C GLU A 45 15.50 -8.24 25.89
N TYR A 46 14.70 -8.73 24.93
CA TYR A 46 13.28 -9.10 25.19
C TYR A 46 12.83 -10.41 24.51
N ASP A 47 13.75 -11.27 24.06
CA ASP A 47 13.41 -12.55 23.40
C ASP A 47 13.53 -13.79 24.32
N HIS A 48 13.56 -13.58 25.64
CA HIS A 48 13.69 -14.64 26.63
C HIS A 48 12.46 -14.83 27.53
N LEU A 49 11.31 -15.08 26.92
CA LEU A 49 10.21 -15.84 27.56
C LEU A 49 9.46 -16.66 26.50
N ASP A 50 9.48 -17.97 26.69
CA ASP A 50 8.99 -19.09 25.86
C ASP A 50 7.47 -19.08 25.49
N ASN A 51 6.84 -17.91 25.34
CA ASN A 51 5.51 -17.78 24.76
C ASN A 51 5.63 -17.69 23.24
N LYS A 52 5.67 -18.84 22.55
CA LYS A 52 5.51 -18.89 21.09
C LYS A 52 4.32 -18.01 20.69
N ILE A 53 4.60 -16.90 20.00
CA ILE A 53 3.55 -16.06 19.42
C ILE A 53 2.76 -16.96 18.47
N THR A 54 1.49 -17.21 18.79
CA THR A 54 0.68 -18.18 18.06
C THR A 54 -0.11 -17.50 16.96
N ASP A 55 -0.03 -18.08 15.76
CA ASP A 55 -0.95 -17.80 14.67
C ASP A 55 -2.43 -17.99 15.11
N THR A 56 -3.35 -17.40 14.37
CA THR A 56 -4.79 -17.56 14.60
C THR A 56 -5.42 -18.13 13.34
N SER A 57 -6.08 -19.29 13.47
CA SER A 57 -6.83 -19.90 12.38
C SER A 57 -8.28 -19.41 12.35
N ALA A 58 -8.97 -19.58 11.21
CA ALA A 58 -10.42 -19.35 11.12
C ALA A 58 -11.23 -20.18 12.13
N ALA A 59 -10.76 -21.38 12.50
CA ALA A 59 -11.42 -22.20 13.50
C ALA A 59 -11.34 -21.59 14.91
N ASP A 60 -10.21 -20.97 15.25
CA ASP A 60 -10.03 -20.27 16.52
C ASP A 60 -10.86 -18.98 16.55
N ALA A 61 -10.85 -18.22 15.45
CA ALA A 61 -11.65 -17.00 15.33
C ALA A 61 -13.15 -17.27 15.48
N ARG A 62 -13.65 -18.35 14.86
CA ARG A 62 -15.06 -18.79 15.03
C ARG A 62 -15.41 -19.24 16.46
N LYS A 63 -14.41 -19.61 17.27
CA LYS A 63 -14.58 -19.89 18.71
C LYS A 63 -14.50 -18.63 19.58
N GLY A 64 -14.31 -17.46 18.99
CA GLY A 64 -14.25 -16.17 19.68
C GLY A 64 -12.83 -15.68 19.97
N LYS A 65 -11.78 -16.35 19.48
CA LYS A 65 -10.41 -15.80 19.54
C LYS A 65 -10.33 -14.57 18.62
N ASP A 66 -9.68 -13.50 19.07
CA ASP A 66 -9.41 -12.35 18.21
C ASP A 66 -8.55 -12.76 17.00
N ILE A 67 -8.83 -12.21 15.82
CA ILE A 67 -8.15 -12.58 14.56
C ILE A 67 -6.64 -12.27 14.59
N GLN A 68 -6.21 -11.27 15.37
CA GLN A 68 -4.81 -10.94 15.60
C GLN A 68 -4.20 -11.75 16.76
N GLY A 69 -5.04 -12.47 17.50
CA GLY A 69 -4.67 -13.19 18.71
C GLY A 69 -4.47 -12.29 19.92
N ILE A 70 -5.06 -11.07 19.90
CA ILE A 70 -5.01 -10.16 21.06
C ILE A 70 -5.84 -10.76 22.20
N PRO A 71 -5.25 -11.02 23.39
CA PRO A 71 -5.94 -11.67 24.49
C PRO A 71 -6.73 -10.65 25.32
N TRP A 72 -7.77 -10.06 24.73
CA TRP A 72 -8.59 -9.01 25.33
C TRP A 72 -9.11 -9.37 26.74
N GLU A 73 -9.38 -10.65 27.00
CA GLU A 73 -9.81 -11.15 28.30
C GLU A 73 -8.75 -11.04 29.42
N ARG A 74 -7.48 -10.87 29.04
CA ARG A 74 -6.36 -10.66 29.97
C ARG A 74 -6.02 -9.17 30.13
N LEU A 75 -6.62 -8.30 29.33
CA LEU A 75 -6.38 -6.87 29.35
C LEU A 75 -7.41 -6.15 30.24
N SER A 76 -7.04 -4.98 30.74
CA SER A 76 -7.93 -4.13 31.54
C SER A 76 -8.97 -3.36 30.69
N ILE A 77 -8.88 -3.46 29.36
CA ILE A 77 -9.73 -2.77 28.39
C ILE A 77 -10.35 -3.79 27.43
N SER A 78 -11.63 -3.62 27.09
CA SER A 78 -12.27 -4.44 26.06
C SER A 78 -11.88 -3.97 24.66
N ARG A 79 -12.04 -4.85 23.67
CA ARG A 79 -11.81 -4.52 22.25
C ARG A 79 -12.63 -3.30 21.81
N GLU A 80 -13.90 -3.23 22.19
CA GLU A 80 -14.82 -2.15 21.81
C GLU A 80 -14.38 -0.82 22.42
N LYS A 81 -14.02 -0.82 23.71
CA LYS A 81 -13.55 0.39 24.38
C LYS A 81 -12.22 0.85 23.78
N TYR A 82 -11.31 -0.07 23.47
CA TYR A 82 -10.07 0.25 22.79
C TYR A 82 -10.31 0.83 21.39
N ARG A 83 -11.20 0.23 20.58
CA ARG A 83 -11.61 0.76 19.26
C ARG A 83 -12.21 2.17 19.38
N GLN A 84 -13.06 2.42 20.35
CA GLN A 84 -13.62 3.76 20.58
C GLN A 84 -12.51 4.77 20.87
N THR A 85 -11.63 4.46 21.83
CA THR A 85 -10.48 5.32 22.16
C THR A 85 -9.56 5.53 20.96
N ARG A 86 -9.32 4.48 20.16
CA ARG A 86 -8.52 4.53 18.93
C ARG A 86 -9.12 5.52 17.93
N LEU A 87 -10.43 5.49 17.69
CA LEU A 87 -11.10 6.45 16.79
C LEU A 87 -11.05 7.89 17.32
N GLU A 88 -11.19 8.08 18.63
CA GLU A 88 -11.18 9.41 19.27
C GLU A 88 -9.77 10.04 19.29
N GLN A 89 -8.73 9.22 19.41
CA GLN A 89 -7.35 9.69 19.60
C GLN A 89 -6.50 9.68 18.33
N TYR A 90 -6.91 8.96 17.28
CA TYR A 90 -6.13 8.89 16.05
C TYR A 90 -6.05 10.25 15.36
N LYS A 91 -4.83 10.79 15.26
CA LYS A 91 -4.57 12.05 14.60
C LYS A 91 -4.25 11.81 13.14
N ASN A 92 -5.09 12.35 12.28
CA ASN A 92 -4.81 12.36 10.85
C ASN A 92 -3.80 13.45 10.52
N TYR A 93 -2.81 13.09 9.71
CA TYR A 93 -2.09 14.09 8.93
C TYR A 93 -3.06 14.67 7.89
N GLU A 94 -2.97 15.95 7.56
CA GLU A 94 -3.76 16.58 6.50
C GLU A 94 -2.87 17.64 5.84
N ASN A 95 -2.73 17.63 4.51
CA ASN A 95 -2.00 18.70 3.83
C ASN A 95 -2.92 19.92 3.67
N VAL A 96 -4.21 19.68 3.50
CA VAL A 96 -5.24 20.72 3.48
C VAL A 96 -6.10 20.61 4.76
N PRO A 97 -6.06 21.60 5.67
CA PRO A 97 -6.79 21.52 6.93
C PRO A 97 -8.29 21.29 6.73
N GLN A 98 -8.87 20.38 7.53
CA GLN A 98 -10.30 20.03 7.51
C GLN A 98 -10.78 19.41 6.19
N SER A 99 -9.86 18.84 5.40
CA SER A 99 -10.18 18.17 4.14
C SER A 99 -11.18 17.01 4.34
N GLY A 100 -10.94 16.17 5.35
CA GLY A 100 -11.82 15.05 5.67
C GLY A 100 -13.26 15.46 6.04
N GLU A 101 -13.40 16.48 6.89
CA GLU A 101 -14.72 17.00 7.29
C GLU A 101 -15.48 17.66 6.12
N SER A 102 -14.72 18.24 5.19
CA SER A 102 -15.28 18.90 4.00
C SER A 102 -15.82 17.89 3.00
N SER A 103 -15.06 16.84 2.69
CA SER A 103 -15.44 15.80 1.73
C SER A 103 -16.51 14.83 2.25
N GLU A 104 -16.67 14.70 3.57
CA GLU A 104 -17.68 13.81 4.16
C GLU A 104 -19.10 14.08 3.65
N LYS A 105 -19.44 15.33 3.32
CA LYS A 105 -20.78 15.73 2.87
C LYS A 105 -21.13 15.21 1.47
N GLU A 106 -20.12 14.83 0.67
CA GLU A 106 -20.30 14.26 -0.66
C GLU A 106 -20.38 12.73 -0.65
N CYS A 107 -20.10 12.10 0.49
CA CYS A 107 -20.06 10.65 0.61
C CYS A 107 -21.46 10.02 0.48
N GLU A 108 -21.56 8.99 -0.34
CA GLU A 108 -22.80 8.26 -0.54
C GLU A 108 -23.09 7.34 0.66
N PRO A 109 -24.37 7.15 1.04
CA PRO A 109 -24.72 6.20 2.09
C PRO A 109 -24.49 4.76 1.60
N ILE A 110 -23.65 4.03 2.31
CA ILE A 110 -23.27 2.66 1.95
C ILE A 110 -23.98 1.65 2.85
N LYS A 111 -24.45 0.55 2.25
CA LYS A 111 -24.99 -0.58 3.01
C LYS A 111 -23.87 -1.44 3.60
N LYS A 112 -23.59 -1.21 4.89
CA LYS A 112 -22.65 -2.03 5.67
C LYS A 112 -23.13 -3.48 5.84
N GLY A 113 -22.21 -4.39 6.18
CA GLY A 113 -22.49 -5.80 6.43
C GLY A 113 -22.34 -6.72 5.21
N GLY A 114 -21.57 -6.29 4.22
CA GLY A 114 -20.97 -7.17 3.22
C GLY A 114 -20.14 -8.28 3.88
N MET A 115 -20.11 -9.43 3.23
CA MET A 115 -19.30 -10.57 3.64
C MET A 115 -18.82 -11.27 2.36
N PHE A 116 -17.87 -10.64 1.70
CA PHE A 116 -17.31 -11.04 0.41
C PHE A 116 -16.06 -11.91 0.58
N TYR A 117 -15.25 -11.65 1.60
CA TYR A 117 -14.05 -12.40 1.96
C TYR A 117 -14.11 -12.79 3.44
N GLU A 118 -14.01 -14.06 3.76
CA GLU A 118 -14.04 -14.58 5.14
C GLU A 118 -12.61 -14.74 5.67
N PHE A 119 -12.40 -14.37 6.94
CA PHE A 119 -11.10 -14.56 7.60
C PHE A 119 -10.69 -16.03 7.53
N TRP A 120 -9.46 -16.28 7.07
CA TRP A 120 -8.91 -17.62 6.91
C TRP A 120 -7.82 -17.92 7.93
N HIS A 121 -6.80 -17.07 7.98
CA HIS A 121 -5.62 -17.30 8.80
C HIS A 121 -4.89 -15.99 9.06
N ASN A 122 -4.26 -15.90 10.23
CA ASN A 122 -3.30 -14.87 10.55
C ASN A 122 -1.96 -15.50 10.92
N THR A 123 -0.90 -15.16 10.17
CA THR A 123 0.44 -15.58 10.53
C THR A 123 1.25 -14.48 11.18
N ARG A 124 1.80 -14.78 12.36
CA ARG A 124 2.65 -13.88 13.17
C ARG A 124 4.14 -14.11 12.94
N SER A 125 4.48 -15.20 12.26
CA SER A 125 5.86 -15.55 11.88
C SER A 125 6.43 -14.66 10.77
N VAL A 126 5.54 -13.95 10.07
CA VAL A 126 5.84 -13.00 9.01
C VAL A 126 5.32 -11.64 9.45
N LYS A 127 6.24 -10.71 9.70
CA LYS A 127 5.93 -9.34 10.12
C LYS A 127 6.23 -8.43 8.94
N SER A 128 5.22 -7.76 8.43
CA SER A 128 5.43 -6.75 7.40
C SER A 128 6.06 -5.51 8.02
N THR A 129 6.93 -4.82 7.31
CA THR A 129 7.57 -3.57 7.74
C THR A 129 7.25 -2.46 6.76
N ILE A 130 6.96 -1.29 7.30
CA ILE A 130 6.74 -0.05 6.57
C ILE A 130 7.62 1.03 7.21
N LEU A 131 8.28 1.82 6.37
CA LEU A 131 9.16 2.91 6.82
C LEU A 131 8.55 4.28 6.52
N HIS A 132 7.73 4.39 5.48
CA HIS A 132 7.10 5.64 5.09
C HIS A 132 5.69 5.74 5.67
N PHE A 133 5.38 6.85 6.36
CA PHE A 133 4.06 7.02 6.98
C PHE A 133 2.89 7.09 5.98
N GLN A 134 3.16 7.28 4.68
CA GLN A 134 2.13 7.47 3.64
C GLN A 134 1.98 6.34 2.61
N LEU A 135 3.05 5.60 2.30
CA LEU A 135 3.06 4.65 1.17
C LEU A 135 2.65 3.25 1.62
N ARG A 136 1.78 2.55 0.87
CA ARG A 136 1.16 1.28 1.30
C ARG A 136 1.24 0.16 0.25
N ASN A 137 2.33 0.13 -0.53
CA ASN A 137 2.50 -0.79 -1.68
C ASN A 137 3.56 -1.88 -1.42
N LEU A 138 3.58 -2.48 -0.22
CA LEU A 138 4.61 -3.42 0.22
C LEU A 138 4.14 -4.89 0.33
N VAL A 139 2.94 -5.22 -0.14
CA VAL A 139 2.39 -6.59 -0.10
C VAL A 139 1.83 -6.95 -1.48
N TRP A 140 2.32 -8.05 -2.06
CA TRP A 140 1.94 -8.51 -3.40
C TRP A 140 1.77 -10.02 -3.45
N SER A 141 0.58 -10.47 -3.84
CA SER A 141 0.32 -11.88 -4.07
C SER A 141 0.44 -12.24 -5.55
N THR A 142 1.04 -13.40 -5.82
CA THR A 142 1.19 -13.96 -7.19
C THR A 142 0.30 -15.18 -7.40
N SER A 143 -0.24 -15.73 -6.30
CA SER A 143 -1.25 -16.77 -6.27
C SER A 143 -2.06 -16.63 -4.98
N LYS A 144 -3.12 -17.42 -4.79
CA LYS A 144 -3.81 -17.51 -3.49
C LYS A 144 -2.96 -18.12 -2.36
N HIS A 145 -1.75 -18.59 -2.70
CA HIS A 145 -0.82 -19.20 -1.75
C HIS A 145 0.47 -18.41 -1.57
N ASP A 146 0.88 -17.62 -2.56
CA ASP A 146 2.21 -17.03 -2.61
C ASP A 146 2.14 -15.52 -2.52
N VAL A 147 2.75 -14.98 -1.46
CA VAL A 147 2.75 -13.55 -1.13
C VAL A 147 4.17 -13.08 -0.92
N TYR A 148 4.48 -11.91 -1.45
CA TYR A 148 5.75 -11.22 -1.31
C TYR A 148 5.52 -9.95 -0.50
N LEU A 149 6.38 -9.70 0.47
CA LEU A 149 6.25 -8.54 1.33
C LEU A 149 7.59 -8.09 1.89
N MET A 150 7.65 -6.83 2.28
CA MET A 150 8.79 -6.26 2.98
C MET A 150 8.78 -6.67 4.45
N SER A 151 9.89 -7.20 4.96
CA SER A 151 10.11 -7.54 6.36
C SER A 151 11.50 -7.06 6.75
N HIS A 152 11.57 -5.97 7.53
CA HIS A 152 12.79 -5.24 7.87
C HIS A 152 13.55 -4.79 6.61
N TYR A 153 14.71 -5.39 6.33
CA TYR A 153 15.52 -5.16 5.14
C TYR A 153 15.45 -6.30 4.12
N SER A 154 14.53 -7.24 4.31
CA SER A 154 14.37 -8.39 3.41
C SER A 154 13.01 -8.40 2.75
N ILE A 155 12.98 -8.54 1.43
CA ILE A 155 11.78 -8.94 0.72
C ILE A 155 11.66 -10.44 0.86
N VAL A 156 10.57 -10.88 1.47
CA VAL A 156 10.31 -12.29 1.79
C VAL A 156 9.16 -12.80 0.95
N HIS A 157 9.26 -14.06 0.53
CA HIS A 157 8.17 -14.85 -0.02
C HIS A 157 7.57 -15.69 1.12
N TRP A 158 6.28 -15.58 1.34
CA TRP A 158 5.49 -16.45 2.20
C TRP A 158 4.59 -17.34 1.36
N SER A 159 4.64 -18.65 1.63
CA SER A 159 3.68 -19.60 1.08
C SER A 159 2.71 -20.08 2.14
N SER A 160 1.42 -19.77 1.98
CA SER A 160 0.35 -20.24 2.88
C SER A 160 0.10 -21.75 2.74
N LEU A 161 0.52 -22.37 1.64
CA LEU A 161 0.41 -23.82 1.43
C LEU A 161 1.44 -24.59 2.26
N SER A 162 2.70 -24.16 2.26
CA SER A 162 3.77 -24.83 3.01
C SER A 162 4.00 -24.25 4.41
N CYS A 163 3.37 -23.12 4.74
CA CYS A 163 3.61 -22.33 5.95
C CYS A 163 5.10 -22.00 6.13
N LYS A 164 5.77 -21.60 5.05
CA LYS A 164 7.21 -21.28 5.05
C LYS A 164 7.44 -19.89 4.48
N LYS A 165 8.39 -19.18 5.10
CA LYS A 165 8.98 -17.96 4.57
C LYS A 165 10.34 -18.26 3.96
N ASN A 166 10.63 -17.63 2.82
CA ASN A 166 11.94 -17.67 2.16
C ASN A 166 12.37 -16.23 1.87
N GLU A 167 13.64 -15.91 2.11
CA GLU A 167 14.20 -14.62 1.72
C GLU A 167 14.42 -14.59 0.20
N VAL A 168 13.92 -13.55 -0.47
CA VAL A 168 14.01 -13.38 -1.93
C VAL A 168 15.10 -12.39 -2.29
N LEU A 169 15.18 -11.29 -1.54
CA LEU A 169 16.16 -10.24 -1.72
C LEU A 169 16.41 -9.55 -0.38
N ASN A 170 17.68 -9.50 0.05
CA ASN A 170 18.10 -8.76 1.23
C ASN A 170 18.80 -7.47 0.79
N VAL A 171 18.29 -6.33 1.24
CA VAL A 171 18.79 -4.99 0.90
C VAL A 171 19.51 -4.31 2.07
N SER A 172 19.76 -5.00 3.20
CA SER A 172 20.57 -4.44 4.30
C SER A 172 22.05 -4.33 3.91
N GLY A 173 22.50 -5.24 3.04
CA GLY A 173 23.86 -5.26 2.52
C GLY A 173 24.00 -4.52 1.21
N HIS A 174 25.08 -4.85 0.51
CA HIS A 174 25.33 -4.36 -0.84
C HIS A 174 24.61 -5.23 -1.87
N VAL A 175 23.83 -4.60 -2.75
CA VAL A 175 23.03 -5.24 -3.80
C VAL A 175 23.43 -4.68 -5.16
N ALA A 176 24.05 -5.51 -5.99
CA ALA A 176 24.48 -5.16 -7.33
C ALA A 176 23.91 -6.12 -8.39
N PRO A 177 23.67 -5.66 -9.63
CA PRO A 177 23.17 -6.50 -10.69
C PRO A 177 24.22 -7.53 -11.12
N CYS A 178 23.78 -8.78 -11.29
CA CYS A 178 24.58 -9.89 -11.81
C CYS A 178 24.59 -9.93 -13.34
N GLU A 179 23.60 -9.32 -13.99
CA GLU A 179 23.52 -9.20 -15.44
C GLU A 179 24.03 -7.82 -15.89
N LYS A 180 24.61 -7.74 -17.09
CA LYS A 180 25.13 -6.49 -17.64
C LYS A 180 24.20 -5.96 -18.73
N HIS A 181 23.42 -4.95 -18.38
CA HIS A 181 22.51 -4.26 -19.30
C HIS A 181 22.92 -2.79 -19.46
N PRO A 182 22.67 -2.15 -20.62
CA PRO A 182 23.12 -0.78 -20.88
C PRO A 182 22.63 0.28 -19.89
N GLY A 183 21.39 0.14 -19.38
CA GLY A 183 20.83 1.08 -18.39
C GLY A 183 21.18 0.74 -16.95
N SER A 184 22.02 -0.27 -16.71
CA SER A 184 22.24 -0.80 -15.38
C SER A 184 23.32 -0.04 -14.62
N LEU A 185 23.02 0.41 -13.41
CA LEU A 185 24.01 0.85 -12.42
C LEU A 185 24.74 -0.38 -11.87
N LEU A 186 25.91 -0.67 -12.44
CA LEU A 186 26.70 -1.85 -12.09
C LEU A 186 27.29 -1.80 -10.69
N GLU A 187 27.44 -0.61 -10.12
CA GLU A 187 27.86 -0.43 -8.73
C GLU A 187 26.80 -0.89 -7.74
N GLY A 188 25.52 -0.96 -8.12
CA GLY A 188 24.45 -1.34 -7.21
C GLY A 188 24.19 -0.31 -6.11
N PHE A 189 23.59 -0.77 -5.02
CA PHE A 189 23.19 0.05 -3.87
C PHE A 189 23.57 -0.63 -2.56
N THR A 190 23.58 0.13 -1.47
CA THR A 190 23.88 -0.39 -0.14
C THR A 190 22.83 0.14 0.83
N GLN A 191 22.32 -0.72 1.70
CA GLN A 191 21.34 -0.33 2.73
C GLN A 191 20.10 0.39 2.15
N THR A 192 19.59 -0.09 1.01
CA THR A 192 18.44 0.53 0.36
C THR A 192 17.22 0.43 1.27
N GLN A 193 16.64 1.58 1.62
CA GLN A 193 15.35 1.66 2.27
C GLN A 193 14.26 1.51 1.21
N VAL A 194 13.49 0.42 1.25
CA VAL A 194 12.44 0.14 0.25
C VAL A 194 11.17 0.91 0.61
N SER A 195 10.72 1.77 -0.30
CA SER A 195 9.48 2.55 -0.19
C SER A 195 8.29 1.84 -0.83
N THR A 196 8.54 1.02 -1.85
CA THR A 196 7.49 0.38 -2.65
C THR A 196 7.98 -0.91 -3.30
N LEU A 197 7.06 -1.83 -3.52
CA LEU A 197 7.31 -3.13 -4.15
C LEU A 197 6.30 -3.32 -5.27
N ALA A 198 6.67 -4.09 -6.29
CA ALA A 198 5.72 -4.73 -7.20
C ALA A 198 6.20 -6.12 -7.57
N VAL A 199 5.30 -7.09 -7.57
CA VAL A 199 5.58 -8.45 -8.03
C VAL A 199 4.48 -8.90 -8.97
N LYS A 200 4.86 -9.29 -10.18
CA LYS A 200 3.96 -9.84 -11.18
C LYS A 200 4.64 -10.97 -11.93
N ASP A 201 3.97 -12.11 -11.99
CA ASP A 201 4.49 -13.35 -12.55
C ASP A 201 5.86 -13.72 -11.95
N ARG A 202 6.95 -13.53 -12.72
CA ARG A 202 8.32 -13.85 -12.31
C ARG A 202 9.17 -12.61 -12.07
N LEU A 203 8.60 -11.42 -12.16
CA LEU A 203 9.35 -10.16 -12.04
C LEU A 203 9.01 -9.48 -10.72
N LEU A 204 10.06 -9.16 -9.95
CA LEU A 204 10.01 -8.35 -8.75
C LEU A 204 10.77 -7.05 -9.00
N ILE A 205 10.13 -5.93 -8.70
CA ILE A 205 10.76 -4.61 -8.69
C ILE A 205 10.59 -3.99 -7.30
N ALA A 206 11.70 -3.56 -6.70
CA ALA A 206 11.69 -2.77 -5.47
C ALA A 206 12.15 -1.34 -5.77
N GLY A 207 11.40 -0.37 -5.24
CA GLY A 207 11.72 1.06 -5.30
C GLY A 207 12.23 1.55 -3.95
N GLY A 208 13.24 2.43 -3.98
CA GLY A 208 13.85 2.99 -2.78
C GLY A 208 13.56 4.47 -2.54
N PHE A 209 13.94 4.95 -1.36
CA PHE A 209 13.77 6.34 -0.92
C PHE A 209 14.69 7.33 -1.68
N GLN A 210 15.79 6.86 -2.27
CA GLN A 210 16.75 7.68 -3.03
C GLN A 210 16.65 7.39 -4.54
N GLY A 211 15.44 7.12 -5.02
CA GLY A 211 15.16 6.84 -6.43
C GLY A 211 15.69 5.50 -6.94
N GLU A 212 16.13 4.60 -6.06
CA GLU A 212 16.64 3.29 -6.46
C GLU A 212 15.53 2.43 -7.07
N LEU A 213 15.90 1.65 -8.09
CA LEU A 213 15.09 0.62 -8.70
C LEU A 213 15.91 -0.66 -8.75
N ILE A 214 15.48 -1.70 -8.05
CA ILE A 214 16.11 -3.01 -8.02
C ILE A 214 15.18 -4.03 -8.65
N CYS A 215 15.61 -4.63 -9.76
CA CYS A 215 14.82 -5.56 -10.55
C CYS A 215 15.41 -6.97 -10.44
N LYS A 216 14.58 -7.93 -10.02
CA LYS A 216 14.95 -9.34 -9.87
C LYS A 216 13.93 -10.23 -10.57
N TYR A 217 14.42 -11.10 -11.45
CA TYR A 217 13.63 -12.24 -11.90
C TYR A 217 13.69 -13.35 -10.85
N LEU A 218 12.51 -13.81 -10.41
CA LEU A 218 12.35 -14.77 -9.32
C LEU A 218 12.84 -16.19 -9.69
N ASP A 219 12.89 -16.50 -10.98
CA ASP A 219 13.40 -17.76 -11.53
C ASP A 219 14.91 -17.70 -11.86
N ARG A 220 15.59 -16.61 -11.50
CA ARG A 220 17.03 -16.40 -11.75
C ARG A 220 17.80 -16.09 -10.47
N PRO A 221 19.08 -16.47 -10.38
CA PRO A 221 19.93 -16.08 -9.27
C PRO A 221 20.29 -14.59 -9.34
N GLY A 222 20.43 -13.95 -8.18
CA GLY A 222 20.88 -12.56 -8.08
C GLY A 222 19.87 -11.52 -8.57
N VAL A 223 20.34 -10.28 -8.67
CA VAL A 223 19.60 -9.13 -9.21
C VAL A 223 19.90 -9.02 -10.70
N SER A 224 18.86 -8.76 -11.51
CA SER A 224 19.02 -8.67 -12.96
C SER A 224 19.35 -7.26 -13.42
N PHE A 225 18.82 -6.23 -12.75
CA PHE A 225 19.02 -4.85 -13.17
C PHE A 225 18.85 -3.89 -11.99
N CYS A 226 19.74 -2.90 -11.91
CA CYS A 226 19.63 -1.79 -10.97
C CYS A 226 19.63 -0.48 -11.76
N SER A 227 18.79 0.47 -11.39
CA SER A 227 18.79 1.82 -11.96
C SER A 227 18.41 2.83 -10.89
N ARG A 228 18.70 4.11 -11.14
CA ARG A 228 18.23 5.21 -10.31
C ARG A 228 17.41 6.18 -11.16
N THR A 229 16.27 6.63 -10.64
CA THR A 229 15.34 7.50 -11.37
C THR A 229 15.82 8.95 -11.44
N THR A 230 16.36 9.45 -10.33
CA THR A 230 17.00 10.75 -10.20
C THR A 230 18.03 10.73 -9.06
N TYR A 231 18.96 11.69 -9.07
CA TYR A 231 19.93 11.92 -8.00
C TYR A 231 19.55 13.10 -7.10
N ASP A 232 18.37 13.69 -7.32
CA ASP A 232 17.86 14.77 -6.48
C ASP A 232 17.60 14.27 -5.05
N ASP A 233 17.64 15.16 -4.07
CA ASP A 233 17.41 14.79 -2.67
C ASP A 233 15.98 14.24 -2.45
N ASN A 234 15.02 14.74 -3.23
CA ASN A 234 13.61 14.32 -3.18
C ASN A 234 13.28 13.20 -4.20
N ALA A 235 14.04 12.09 -4.17
CA ALA A 235 13.99 11.06 -5.21
C ALA A 235 13.03 9.88 -4.95
N ILE A 236 12.27 9.87 -3.84
CA ILE A 236 11.52 8.69 -3.38
C ILE A 236 10.74 8.04 -4.52
N THR A 237 10.89 6.73 -4.69
CA THR A 237 10.04 5.96 -5.60
C THR A 237 8.75 5.61 -4.88
N ASN A 238 7.68 6.35 -5.17
CA ASN A 238 6.43 6.28 -4.42
C ASN A 238 5.59 5.04 -4.80
N ALA A 239 5.52 4.71 -6.08
CA ALA A 239 4.73 3.58 -6.57
C ALA A 239 5.39 2.90 -7.77
N ILE A 240 5.20 1.59 -7.87
CA ILE A 240 5.59 0.80 -9.02
C ILE A 240 4.39 0.00 -9.53
N GLU A 241 4.20 0.01 -10.85
CA GLU A 241 3.21 -0.81 -11.53
C GLU A 241 3.87 -1.63 -12.64
N ILE A 242 3.76 -2.97 -12.57
CA ILE A 242 4.24 -3.88 -13.62
C ILE A 242 3.07 -4.22 -14.54
N TYR A 243 3.26 -4.05 -15.84
CA TYR A 243 2.24 -4.33 -16.84
C TYR A 243 2.85 -5.00 -18.07
N GLU A 244 1.97 -5.61 -18.87
CA GLU A 244 2.33 -6.22 -20.14
C GLU A 244 1.75 -5.37 -21.25
N CYS A 245 2.59 -4.97 -22.20
CA CYS A 245 2.16 -4.27 -23.40
C CYS A 245 1.31 -5.20 -24.28
N PRO A 246 0.47 -4.68 -25.18
CA PRO A 246 -0.26 -5.50 -26.15
C PRO A 246 0.64 -6.39 -27.04
N SER A 247 1.94 -6.07 -27.14
CA SER A 247 2.95 -6.88 -27.82
C SER A 247 3.41 -8.11 -27.04
N GLY A 248 3.06 -8.22 -25.75
CA GLY A 248 3.60 -9.21 -24.81
C GLY A 248 4.86 -8.77 -24.06
N ALA A 249 5.40 -7.59 -24.39
CA ALA A 249 6.58 -7.06 -23.70
C ALA A 249 6.23 -6.64 -22.28
N VAL A 250 7.06 -7.03 -21.31
CA VAL A 250 6.88 -6.65 -19.91
C VAL A 250 7.53 -5.29 -19.67
N HIS A 251 6.77 -4.39 -19.07
CA HIS A 251 7.22 -3.06 -18.67
C HIS A 251 6.89 -2.82 -17.20
N PHE A 252 7.55 -1.84 -16.61
CA PHE A 252 7.09 -1.27 -15.35
C PHE A 252 7.14 0.25 -15.39
N MET A 253 6.22 0.88 -14.66
CA MET A 253 6.24 2.31 -14.39
C MET A 253 6.68 2.58 -12.97
N ALA A 254 7.44 3.65 -12.79
CA ALA A 254 7.80 4.20 -11.49
C ALA A 254 7.23 5.62 -11.38
N SER A 255 6.48 5.87 -10.31
CA SER A 255 6.07 7.21 -9.86
C SER A 255 7.06 7.70 -8.82
N ASN A 256 7.54 8.93 -8.95
CA ASN A 256 8.58 9.47 -8.10
C ASN A 256 8.20 10.82 -7.50
N ASN A 257 8.81 11.12 -6.36
CA ASN A 257 8.61 12.39 -5.65
C ASN A 257 9.21 13.60 -6.37
N ASP A 258 10.08 13.37 -7.36
CA ASP A 258 10.66 14.39 -8.24
C ASP A 258 9.70 14.86 -9.35
N SER A 259 8.40 14.67 -9.14
CA SER A 259 7.33 14.94 -10.11
C SER A 259 7.42 14.10 -11.39
N GLY A 260 8.24 13.05 -11.42
CA GLY A 260 8.49 12.22 -12.57
C GLY A 260 7.67 10.92 -12.60
N VAL A 261 7.24 10.52 -13.79
CA VAL A 261 6.76 9.18 -14.11
C VAL A 261 7.60 8.57 -15.21
N ARG A 262 8.21 7.43 -14.93
CA ARG A 262 9.19 6.77 -15.80
C ARG A 262 8.72 5.40 -16.19
N ASN A 263 8.85 5.04 -17.46
CA ASN A 263 8.52 3.72 -17.97
C ASN A 263 9.76 2.97 -18.41
N PHE A 264 9.91 1.73 -17.98
CA PHE A 264 11.04 0.87 -18.30
C PHE A 264 10.57 -0.34 -19.12
N ASP A 265 11.34 -0.66 -20.17
CA ASP A 265 11.18 -1.87 -20.97
C ASP A 265 12.10 -2.95 -20.40
N MET A 266 11.54 -4.10 -20.01
CA MET A 266 12.28 -5.18 -19.36
C MET A 266 12.87 -6.21 -20.33
N GLU A 267 12.63 -6.09 -21.63
CA GLU A 267 13.38 -6.80 -22.66
C GLU A 267 14.70 -6.08 -22.97
N ARG A 268 14.65 -4.74 -22.96
CA ARG A 268 15.81 -3.88 -23.25
C ARG A 268 16.56 -3.39 -22.02
N PHE A 269 15.95 -3.52 -20.84
CA PHE A 269 16.44 -3.00 -19.56
C PHE A 269 16.80 -1.51 -19.63
N GLN A 270 15.88 -0.73 -20.18
CA GLN A 270 16.07 0.70 -20.42
C GLN A 270 14.80 1.50 -20.16
N GLN A 271 15.00 2.74 -19.71
CA GLN A 271 13.94 3.73 -19.67
C GLN A 271 13.51 4.07 -21.11
N THR A 272 12.22 3.98 -21.36
CA THR A 272 11.60 4.28 -22.66
C THR A 272 10.85 5.59 -22.67
N LYS A 273 10.29 6.00 -21.53
CA LYS A 273 9.52 7.24 -21.37
C LYS A 273 9.83 7.90 -20.04
N HIS A 274 9.75 9.22 -20.02
CA HIS A 274 9.80 10.04 -18.83
C HIS A 274 8.84 11.23 -19.02
N PHE A 275 7.89 11.36 -18.11
CA PHE A 275 6.94 12.46 -18.05
C PHE A 275 7.16 13.22 -16.75
N CYS A 276 7.18 14.55 -16.82
CA CYS A 276 7.29 15.42 -15.66
C CYS A 276 5.99 16.19 -15.47
N PHE A 277 5.57 16.34 -14.22
CA PHE A 277 4.37 17.05 -13.81
C PHE A 277 4.72 18.21 -12.87
N ASP A 278 3.74 19.04 -12.54
CA ASP A 278 3.96 20.25 -11.75
C ASP A 278 4.14 19.96 -10.24
N TRP A 279 3.96 18.70 -9.82
CA TRP A 279 3.95 18.27 -8.42
C TRP A 279 4.45 16.82 -8.26
N PRO A 280 4.97 16.46 -7.06
CA PRO A 280 5.39 15.11 -6.71
C PRO A 280 4.34 14.04 -7.01
N VAL A 281 4.69 12.99 -7.76
CA VAL A 281 3.73 11.96 -8.15
C VAL A 281 3.75 10.81 -7.14
N ASN A 282 2.66 10.69 -6.38
CA ASN A 282 2.52 9.66 -5.35
C ASN A 282 2.08 8.31 -5.93
N HIS A 283 1.25 8.31 -6.98
CA HIS A 283 0.80 7.07 -7.61
C HIS A 283 0.45 7.25 -9.08
N THR A 284 0.65 6.19 -9.86
CA THR A 284 0.22 6.11 -11.25
C THR A 284 -0.44 4.77 -11.50
N SER A 285 -1.52 4.76 -12.29
CA SER A 285 -2.13 3.51 -12.76
C SER A 285 -2.47 3.54 -14.24
N LEU A 286 -2.15 2.45 -14.95
CA LEU A 286 -2.39 2.26 -16.38
C LEU A 286 -3.76 1.64 -16.62
N SER A 287 -4.50 2.20 -17.58
CA SER A 287 -5.74 1.58 -18.08
C SER A 287 -5.47 0.21 -18.69
N PRO A 288 -6.39 -0.78 -18.59
CA PRO A 288 -6.18 -2.13 -19.12
C PRO A 288 -5.85 -2.20 -20.62
N ASP A 289 -6.30 -1.24 -21.43
CA ASP A 289 -5.97 -1.17 -22.86
C ASP A 289 -4.62 -0.48 -23.17
N GLY A 290 -3.90 -0.06 -22.13
CA GLY A 290 -2.59 0.55 -22.19
C GLY A 290 -2.55 1.97 -22.78
N LYS A 291 -3.69 2.67 -22.89
CA LYS A 291 -3.74 3.98 -23.55
C LYS A 291 -3.77 5.17 -22.58
N LEU A 292 -4.35 5.02 -21.41
CA LEU A 292 -4.56 6.11 -20.45
C LEU A 292 -3.78 5.84 -19.16
N LEU A 293 -3.28 6.92 -18.56
CA LEU A 293 -2.68 6.91 -17.23
C LEU A 293 -3.46 7.84 -16.31
N VAL A 294 -3.73 7.36 -15.09
CA VAL A 294 -4.18 8.20 -13.99
C VAL A 294 -2.95 8.59 -13.18
N ILE A 295 -2.70 9.89 -13.07
CA ILE A 295 -1.59 10.47 -12.29
C ILE A 295 -2.20 11.17 -11.08
N VAL A 296 -1.71 10.82 -9.89
CA VAL A 296 -2.13 11.42 -8.63
C VAL A 296 -0.93 11.70 -7.73
N GLY A 297 -1.00 12.75 -6.92
CA GLY A 297 0.14 13.19 -6.13
C GLY A 297 -0.19 14.37 -5.21
N ASP A 298 0.79 15.25 -5.04
CA ASP A 298 0.73 16.42 -4.15
C ASP A 298 -0.06 17.58 -4.77
N ASN A 299 -1.27 17.25 -5.21
CA ASN A 299 -2.26 18.18 -5.71
C ASN A 299 -3.66 17.63 -5.41
N PRO A 300 -4.64 18.48 -5.06
CA PRO A 300 -6.02 18.06 -4.92
C PRO A 300 -6.59 17.42 -6.19
N ASP A 301 -6.22 17.95 -7.35
CA ASP A 301 -6.66 17.44 -8.63
C ASP A 301 -5.70 16.34 -9.11
N GLY A 302 -6.26 15.16 -9.40
CA GLY A 302 -5.57 14.18 -10.23
C GLY A 302 -5.63 14.59 -11.71
N ILE A 303 -4.87 13.92 -12.57
CA ILE A 303 -4.99 14.11 -14.02
C ILE A 303 -5.06 12.77 -14.75
N LEU A 304 -5.87 12.73 -15.80
CA LEU A 304 -5.86 11.66 -16.79
C LEU A 304 -5.01 12.11 -17.98
N VAL A 305 -4.02 11.32 -18.37
CA VAL A 305 -3.10 11.63 -19.47
C VAL A 305 -3.04 10.50 -20.50
N ASP A 306 -2.62 10.84 -21.71
CA ASP A 306 -2.28 9.87 -22.74
C ASP A 306 -0.96 9.14 -22.39
N SER A 307 -0.97 7.82 -22.32
CA SER A 307 0.18 6.99 -21.91
C SER A 307 1.37 7.04 -22.87
N GLN A 308 1.18 7.49 -24.12
CA GLN A 308 2.23 7.53 -25.13
C GLN A 308 2.95 8.87 -25.11
N THR A 309 2.22 9.95 -24.87
CA THR A 309 2.71 11.32 -24.97
C THR A 309 2.85 12.03 -23.64
N GLY A 310 2.23 11.52 -22.57
CA GLY A 310 2.14 12.17 -21.26
C GLY A 310 1.26 13.41 -21.25
N LYS A 311 0.58 13.71 -22.36
CA LYS A 311 -0.23 14.94 -22.47
C LYS A 311 -1.51 14.82 -21.65
N PRO A 312 -1.88 15.86 -20.88
CA PRO A 312 -3.11 15.88 -20.12
C PRO A 312 -4.32 15.83 -21.05
N ILE A 313 -5.27 14.96 -20.70
CA ILE A 313 -6.56 14.82 -21.36
C ILE A 313 -7.63 15.55 -20.54
N MET A 314 -7.65 15.33 -19.22
CA MET A 314 -8.62 15.94 -18.32
C MET A 314 -8.12 15.95 -16.87
N SER A 315 -8.46 16.99 -16.12
CA SER A 315 -8.28 17.05 -14.66
C SER A 315 -9.40 16.28 -13.95
N LEU A 316 -9.06 15.68 -12.82
CA LEU A 316 -9.96 14.91 -11.95
C LEU A 316 -10.31 15.76 -10.73
N CYS A 317 -11.20 16.74 -10.93
CA CYS A 317 -11.55 17.71 -9.91
C CYS A 317 -12.60 17.16 -8.93
N GLY A 318 -12.36 17.33 -7.63
CA GLY A 318 -13.34 17.00 -6.59
C GLY A 318 -12.70 16.63 -5.26
N HIS A 319 -11.56 15.93 -5.27
CA HIS A 319 -10.78 15.77 -4.04
C HIS A 319 -10.30 17.13 -3.53
N VAL A 320 -10.12 17.23 -2.22
CA VAL A 320 -9.78 18.51 -1.56
C VAL A 320 -8.42 18.47 -0.87
N ASP A 321 -7.66 17.39 -1.04
CA ASP A 321 -6.34 17.17 -0.44
C ASP A 321 -5.52 16.21 -1.34
N PHE A 322 -4.32 15.78 -0.93
CA PHE A 322 -3.40 15.03 -1.78
C PHE A 322 -3.80 13.57 -1.96
N SER A 323 -3.56 13.05 -3.16
CA SER A 323 -3.95 11.70 -3.56
C SER A 323 -2.75 10.75 -3.52
N PHE A 324 -2.96 9.51 -3.03
CA PHE A 324 -1.88 8.53 -2.80
C PHE A 324 -2.13 7.15 -3.43
N ALA A 325 -3.33 6.92 -3.95
CA ALA A 325 -3.68 5.66 -4.57
C ALA A 325 -4.52 5.89 -5.82
N SER A 326 -4.29 5.09 -6.84
CA SER A 326 -5.18 4.98 -7.99
C SER A 326 -5.21 3.55 -8.51
N ALA A 327 -6.36 3.12 -9.03
CA ALA A 327 -6.49 1.80 -9.63
C ALA A 327 -7.58 1.79 -10.70
N TRP A 328 -7.33 1.11 -11.81
CA TRP A 328 -8.33 0.86 -12.84
C TRP A 328 -9.15 -0.39 -12.54
N HIS A 329 -10.44 -0.31 -12.84
CA HIS A 329 -11.25 -1.51 -12.96
C HIS A 329 -10.81 -2.28 -14.23
N PRO A 330 -10.77 -3.62 -14.21
CA PRO A 330 -10.23 -4.42 -15.32
C PRO A 330 -10.99 -4.30 -16.65
N ASP A 331 -12.23 -3.77 -16.66
CA ASP A 331 -12.96 -3.47 -17.90
C ASP A 331 -12.56 -2.14 -18.56
N GLY A 332 -11.73 -1.33 -17.90
CA GLY A 332 -11.22 -0.05 -18.39
C GLY A 332 -12.24 1.09 -18.46
N ARG A 333 -13.45 0.91 -17.92
CA ARG A 333 -14.50 1.95 -17.96
C ARG A 333 -14.44 2.90 -16.79
N ILE A 334 -14.07 2.38 -15.63
CA ILE A 334 -13.96 3.15 -14.40
C ILE A 334 -12.59 2.99 -13.77
N PHE A 335 -12.22 3.96 -12.95
CA PHE A 335 -11.06 3.89 -12.08
C PHE A 335 -11.36 4.60 -10.76
N ALA A 336 -10.52 4.37 -9.77
CA ALA A 336 -10.66 4.92 -8.43
C ALA A 336 -9.42 5.74 -8.06
N THR A 337 -9.62 6.77 -7.25
CA THR A 337 -8.56 7.57 -6.63
C THR A 337 -8.78 7.60 -5.12
N GLY A 338 -7.69 7.49 -4.35
CA GLY A 338 -7.70 7.47 -2.88
C GLY A 338 -6.88 8.63 -2.33
N ASN A 339 -7.41 9.30 -1.31
CA ASN A 339 -7.00 10.63 -0.96
C ASN A 339 -6.86 10.87 0.55
N GLN A 340 -6.10 11.90 0.90
CA GLN A 340 -5.89 12.40 2.25
C GLN A 340 -7.18 12.95 2.89
N ASP A 341 -8.13 13.42 2.07
CA ASP A 341 -9.49 13.85 2.45
C ASP A 341 -10.41 12.72 2.95
N LYS A 342 -9.84 11.54 3.24
CA LYS A 342 -10.52 10.34 3.76
C LYS A 342 -11.55 9.73 2.80
N THR A 343 -11.51 10.12 1.53
CA THR A 343 -12.41 9.57 0.52
C THR A 343 -11.69 8.78 -0.55
N CYS A 344 -12.43 7.84 -1.13
CA CYS A 344 -12.13 7.23 -2.40
C CYS A 344 -13.18 7.68 -3.42
N ARG A 345 -12.75 8.30 -4.51
CA ARG A 345 -13.64 8.71 -5.61
C ARG A 345 -13.55 7.71 -6.76
N ILE A 346 -14.71 7.32 -7.28
CA ILE A 346 -14.83 6.48 -8.48
C ILE A 346 -15.15 7.38 -9.66
N TRP A 347 -14.48 7.16 -10.79
CA TRP A 347 -14.58 7.97 -12.00
C TRP A 347 -15.01 7.11 -13.18
N ASP A 348 -15.89 7.64 -14.04
CA ASP A 348 -16.16 7.03 -15.35
C ASP A 348 -15.27 7.72 -16.40
N ALA A 349 -14.39 6.95 -17.05
CA ALA A 349 -13.46 7.45 -18.05
C ALA A 349 -14.17 8.10 -19.26
N ARG A 350 -15.47 7.85 -19.45
CA ARG A 350 -16.29 8.45 -20.50
C ARG A 350 -16.91 9.79 -20.09
N ASN A 351 -16.96 10.09 -18.79
CA ASN A 351 -17.47 11.34 -18.24
C ASN A 351 -16.78 11.69 -16.92
N LEU A 352 -15.70 12.48 -17.01
CA LEU A 352 -14.87 12.88 -15.87
C LEU A 352 -15.29 14.22 -15.25
N SER A 353 -16.41 14.82 -15.69
CA SER A 353 -16.90 16.08 -15.12
C SER A 353 -17.32 15.97 -13.64
N LYS A 354 -17.53 14.74 -13.15
CA LYS A 354 -17.81 14.40 -11.76
C LYS A 354 -17.47 12.94 -11.47
N SER A 355 -17.22 12.62 -10.22
CA SER A 355 -17.15 11.23 -9.75
C SER A 355 -18.52 10.56 -9.79
N VAL A 356 -18.56 9.24 -10.04
CA VAL A 356 -19.78 8.42 -10.03
C VAL A 356 -20.16 7.93 -8.63
N ALA A 357 -19.18 7.84 -7.73
CA ALA A 357 -19.37 7.53 -6.32
C ALA A 357 -18.26 8.16 -5.48
N VAL A 358 -18.56 8.48 -4.24
CA VAL A 358 -17.61 8.96 -3.22
C VAL A 358 -17.77 8.06 -1.99
N LEU A 359 -16.74 7.27 -1.70
CA LEU A 359 -16.71 6.28 -0.63
C LEU A 359 -15.90 6.82 0.54
N LYS A 360 -16.40 6.62 1.76
CA LYS A 360 -15.83 7.20 2.98
C LYS A 360 -14.97 6.17 3.73
N GLY A 361 -13.79 6.57 4.19
CA GLY A 361 -13.01 5.85 5.22
C GLY A 361 -13.54 6.10 6.63
N ASN A 362 -13.21 5.21 7.57
CA ASN A 362 -13.61 5.32 8.97
C ASN A 362 -12.62 6.10 9.83
N LEU A 363 -11.32 6.00 9.58
CA LEU A 363 -10.24 6.51 10.42
C LEU A 363 -9.51 7.69 9.76
N GLY A 364 -9.12 7.55 8.50
CA GLY A 364 -8.20 8.44 7.81
C GLY A 364 -8.11 8.28 6.31
N ALA A 365 -6.97 8.70 5.77
CA ALA A 365 -6.68 8.78 4.34
C ALA A 365 -6.77 7.44 3.62
N ILE A 366 -7.21 7.43 2.36
CA ILE A 366 -7.21 6.21 1.54
C ILE A 366 -5.85 6.07 0.84
N ARG A 367 -5.05 5.09 1.29
CA ARG A 367 -3.64 4.93 0.91
C ARG A 367 -3.36 3.77 -0.04
N SER A 368 -4.31 2.87 -0.23
CA SER A 368 -4.20 1.78 -1.22
C SER A 368 -5.56 1.46 -1.80
N ILE A 369 -5.61 1.23 -3.10
CA ILE A 369 -6.82 0.76 -3.80
C ILE A 369 -6.44 -0.36 -4.74
N ARG A 370 -7.23 -1.44 -4.76
CA ARG A 370 -7.06 -2.55 -5.70
C ARG A 370 -8.42 -3.03 -6.19
N PHE A 371 -8.54 -3.24 -7.49
CA PHE A 371 -9.65 -4.03 -8.05
C PHE A 371 -9.24 -5.51 -8.08
N ALA A 372 -10.17 -6.40 -7.75
CA ALA A 372 -10.01 -7.82 -8.05
C ALA A 372 -9.96 -8.02 -9.57
N SER A 373 -9.19 -8.99 -10.04
CA SER A 373 -8.95 -9.22 -11.47
C SER A 373 -10.21 -9.56 -12.27
N ASP A 374 -11.28 -10.04 -11.62
CA ASP A 374 -12.58 -10.29 -12.21
C ASP A 374 -13.52 -9.06 -12.23
N GLY A 375 -13.10 -7.95 -11.62
CA GLY A 375 -13.86 -6.70 -11.50
C GLY A 375 -15.04 -6.75 -10.52
N GLN A 376 -15.27 -7.86 -9.83
CA GLN A 376 -16.43 -7.97 -8.93
C GLN A 376 -16.27 -7.09 -7.68
N PHE A 377 -15.05 -7.00 -7.16
CA PHE A 377 -14.76 -6.33 -5.90
C PHE A 377 -13.64 -5.31 -6.05
N MET A 378 -13.69 -4.29 -5.20
CA MET A 378 -12.62 -3.32 -5.00
C MET A 378 -12.29 -3.27 -3.51
N SER A 379 -11.01 -3.32 -3.15
CA SER A 379 -10.55 -3.00 -1.81
C SER A 379 -10.01 -1.57 -1.77
N MET A 380 -10.30 -0.85 -0.69
CA MET A 380 -9.54 0.34 -0.30
C MET A 380 -9.03 0.17 1.13
N ALA A 381 -7.81 0.64 1.37
CA ALA A 381 -7.16 0.54 2.67
C ALA A 381 -6.82 1.93 3.22
N GLU A 382 -7.10 2.09 4.50
CA GLU A 382 -6.73 3.26 5.28
C GLU A 382 -5.24 3.19 5.70
N PRO A 383 -4.68 4.17 6.43
CA PRO A 383 -3.29 4.08 6.88
C PRO A 383 -3.13 2.93 7.89
N ALA A 384 -4.17 2.73 8.72
CA ALA A 384 -4.24 1.74 9.78
C ALA A 384 -5.66 1.17 9.93
N ASP A 385 -5.74 0.02 10.59
CA ASP A 385 -6.92 -0.59 11.21
C ASP A 385 -8.05 -1.09 10.28
N PHE A 386 -8.33 -0.39 9.18
CA PHE A 386 -9.49 -0.65 8.33
C PHE A 386 -9.11 -0.93 6.88
N VAL A 387 -9.68 -2.02 6.37
CA VAL A 387 -9.76 -2.30 4.93
C VAL A 387 -11.23 -2.48 4.57
N HIS A 388 -11.67 -1.79 3.52
CA HIS A 388 -13.03 -1.89 3.02
C HIS A 388 -13.04 -2.64 1.70
N VAL A 389 -13.97 -3.58 1.54
CA VAL A 389 -14.20 -4.30 0.28
C VAL A 389 -15.60 -3.98 -0.22
N TYR A 390 -15.69 -3.38 -1.42
CA TYR A 390 -16.92 -2.97 -2.06
C TYR A 390 -17.32 -3.91 -3.19
N ASP A 391 -18.64 -4.09 -3.36
CA ASP A 391 -19.21 -4.72 -4.55
C ASP A 391 -19.18 -3.75 -5.75
N ALA A 392 -18.08 -3.75 -6.48
CA ALA A 392 -17.85 -2.85 -7.61
C ALA A 392 -18.84 -3.11 -8.76
N LYS A 393 -19.21 -4.37 -9.00
CA LYS A 393 -20.14 -4.74 -10.07
C LYS A 393 -21.55 -4.21 -9.82
N ASN A 394 -21.97 -4.13 -8.56
CA ASN A 394 -23.27 -3.59 -8.17
C ASN A 394 -23.16 -2.15 -7.66
N GLY A 395 -22.28 -1.35 -8.29
CA GLY A 395 -22.27 0.11 -8.09
C GLY A 395 -21.72 0.58 -6.75
N PHE A 396 -20.92 -0.23 -6.04
CA PHE A 396 -20.29 0.11 -4.76
C PHE A 396 -21.29 0.33 -3.60
N GLU A 397 -22.55 -0.09 -3.75
CA GLU A 397 -23.61 0.14 -2.77
C GLU A 397 -23.46 -0.69 -1.48
N LYS A 398 -22.69 -1.78 -1.53
CA LYS A 398 -22.50 -2.72 -0.41
C LYS A 398 -21.03 -2.86 -0.07
N GLU A 399 -20.75 -2.78 1.23
CA GLU A 399 -19.40 -2.79 1.79
C GLU A 399 -19.24 -3.86 2.85
N GLN A 400 -18.13 -4.59 2.76
CA GLN A 400 -17.55 -5.33 3.86
C GLN A 400 -16.45 -4.49 4.50
N GLU A 401 -16.57 -4.23 5.79
CA GLU A 401 -15.53 -3.61 6.62
C GLU A 401 -14.68 -4.73 7.26
N ILE A 402 -13.36 -4.63 7.14
CA ILE A 402 -12.40 -5.50 7.81
C ILE A 402 -11.71 -4.66 8.89
N ASP A 403 -11.99 -4.98 10.15
CA ASP A 403 -11.61 -4.23 11.35
C ASP A 403 -10.54 -4.98 12.17
N PHE A 404 -9.34 -4.42 12.23
CA PHE A 404 -8.18 -4.89 13.00
C PHE A 404 -7.38 -3.70 13.55
N PHE A 405 -6.27 -3.92 14.25
CA PHE A 405 -5.42 -2.87 14.83
C PHE A 405 -4.01 -2.91 14.27
N GLY A 406 -3.46 -1.75 13.93
CA GLY A 406 -2.10 -1.58 13.44
C GLY A 406 -2.04 -0.93 12.06
N GLU A 407 -0.86 -0.43 11.72
CA GLU A 407 -0.63 0.18 10.41
C GLU A 407 -0.72 -0.87 9.31
N ILE A 408 -1.26 -0.47 8.18
CA ILE A 408 -1.32 -1.30 6.99
C ILE A 408 0.00 -1.10 6.26
N SER A 409 0.58 -2.15 5.71
CA SER A 409 1.79 -2.06 4.85
C SER A 409 1.45 -2.29 3.38
N GLY A 410 0.36 -3.02 3.13
CA GLY A 410 -0.22 -3.19 1.83
C GLY A 410 -1.34 -4.21 1.81
N VAL A 411 -2.09 -4.19 0.71
CA VAL A 411 -3.24 -5.06 0.46
C VAL A 411 -3.13 -5.64 -0.95
N SER A 412 -3.40 -6.93 -1.11
CA SER A 412 -3.34 -7.61 -2.40
C SER A 412 -4.39 -8.69 -2.52
N PHE A 413 -5.23 -8.60 -3.56
CA PHE A 413 -6.00 -9.75 -4.04
C PHE A 413 -5.07 -10.70 -4.78
N SER A 414 -5.29 -12.00 -4.59
CA SER A 414 -4.65 -13.00 -5.45
C SER A 414 -5.14 -12.84 -6.90
N PRO A 415 -4.30 -13.12 -7.90
CA PRO A 415 -4.70 -12.98 -9.30
C PRO A 415 -5.92 -13.83 -9.70
N ASP A 416 -6.16 -14.95 -9.00
CA ASP A 416 -7.34 -15.80 -9.17
C ASP A 416 -8.57 -15.32 -8.37
N THR A 417 -8.46 -14.21 -7.64
CA THR A 417 -9.46 -13.58 -6.76
C THR A 417 -9.89 -14.41 -5.55
N GLU A 418 -9.26 -15.56 -5.28
CA GLU A 418 -9.71 -16.45 -4.20
C GLU A 418 -9.21 -16.03 -2.82
N SER A 419 -8.18 -15.20 -2.74
CA SER A 419 -7.64 -14.70 -1.48
C SER A 419 -7.40 -13.20 -1.50
N LEU A 420 -7.50 -12.60 -0.31
CA LEU A 420 -7.10 -11.22 -0.01
C LEU A 420 -6.09 -11.26 1.12
N PHE A 421 -4.94 -10.63 0.90
CA PHE A 421 -3.86 -10.52 1.89
C PHE A 421 -3.72 -9.08 2.37
N ILE A 422 -3.52 -8.92 3.68
CA ILE A 422 -3.32 -7.63 4.33
C ILE A 422 -2.10 -7.75 5.24
N GLY A 423 -1.05 -6.99 4.96
CA GLY A 423 0.13 -6.94 5.82
C GLY A 423 -0.07 -5.89 6.91
N VAL A 424 0.05 -6.31 8.17
CA VAL A 424 -0.09 -5.45 9.35
C VAL A 424 1.28 -5.19 9.94
N TRP A 425 1.64 -3.92 10.08
CA TRP A 425 2.80 -3.47 10.84
C TRP A 425 2.33 -2.99 12.21
N ASP A 426 2.82 -3.67 13.24
CA ASP A 426 2.60 -3.32 14.64
C ASP A 426 3.74 -3.94 15.44
N ARG A 427 4.23 -3.22 16.46
CA ARG A 427 5.37 -3.65 17.29
C ARG A 427 5.12 -5.03 17.90
N THR A 428 3.91 -5.26 18.37
CA THR A 428 3.52 -6.51 19.04
C THR A 428 2.81 -7.44 18.07
N TYR A 429 1.76 -6.96 17.41
CA TYR A 429 0.79 -7.71 16.62
C TYR A 429 1.03 -7.70 15.11
N GLY A 430 2.23 -7.26 14.67
CA GLY A 430 2.65 -7.31 13.28
C GLY A 430 2.50 -8.71 12.69
N SER A 431 1.93 -8.78 11.49
CA SER A 431 1.41 -10.04 10.93
C SER A 431 1.03 -9.96 9.45
N LEU A 432 0.65 -11.10 8.88
CA LEU A 432 0.00 -11.20 7.57
C LEU A 432 -1.36 -11.88 7.71
N LEU A 433 -2.42 -11.11 7.46
CA LEU A 433 -3.80 -11.60 7.44
C LEU A 433 -4.13 -12.16 6.06
N GLN A 434 -4.80 -13.31 6.03
CA GLN A 434 -5.37 -13.92 4.85
C GLN A 434 -6.88 -14.06 5.02
N TYR A 435 -7.62 -13.62 3.99
CA TYR A 435 -9.04 -13.84 3.84
C TYR A 435 -9.29 -14.62 2.55
N ASN A 436 -10.30 -15.49 2.55
CA ASN A 436 -10.69 -16.26 1.37
C ASN A 436 -12.04 -15.78 0.84
N ARG A 437 -12.17 -15.72 -0.48
CA ARG A 437 -13.40 -15.29 -1.13
C ARG A 437 -14.56 -16.21 -0.75
N ARG A 438 -15.65 -15.62 -0.27
CA ARG A 438 -16.89 -16.34 -0.03
C ARG A 438 -17.60 -16.54 -1.35
N ARG A 439 -17.83 -17.80 -1.71
CA ARG A 439 -18.67 -18.16 -2.85
C ARG A 439 -20.06 -18.54 -2.35
N SER A 440 -21.07 -17.76 -2.72
CA SER A 440 -22.47 -18.10 -2.50
C SER A 440 -22.92 -19.01 -3.64
N TYR A 441 -22.88 -20.33 -3.44
CA TYR A 441 -23.39 -21.27 -4.43
C TYR A 441 -24.91 -21.39 -4.24
N SER A 442 -25.66 -20.45 -4.82
CA SER A 442 -27.13 -20.39 -4.72
C SER A 442 -27.86 -21.70 -5.05
N TYR A 443 -27.26 -22.59 -5.84
CA TYR A 443 -27.80 -23.91 -6.16
C TYR A 443 -27.59 -24.96 -5.06
N VAL A 444 -26.50 -24.89 -4.29
CA VAL A 444 -26.19 -25.88 -3.24
C VAL A 444 -26.83 -25.43 -1.91
N ASP A 445 -26.84 -24.12 -1.65
CA ASP A 445 -27.42 -23.54 -0.43
C ASP A 445 -28.96 -23.52 -0.45
N SER A 446 -29.61 -23.86 -1.57
CA SER A 446 -31.07 -24.02 -1.67
C SER A 446 -31.54 -25.47 -1.47
N LEU A 447 -30.60 -26.42 -1.34
CA LEU A 447 -30.86 -27.85 -1.10
C LEU A 447 -30.53 -28.29 0.34
N MET A 448 -29.98 -27.40 1.17
CA MET A 448 -29.88 -27.55 2.62
C MET A 448 -30.90 -26.63 3.30
#